data_AF-A0ABD4AFK8-F1
#
_entry.id   AF-A0ABD4AFK8-F1
#
_cell.length_a   1.000
_cell.length_b   1.000
_cell.length_c   1.000
_cell.angle_alpha   90.00
_cell.angle_beta   90.00
_cell.angle_gamma   90.00
#
_symmetry.space_group_name_H-M   'P 1'
#
loop_
_entity.id
_entity.type
_entity.pdbx_description
1 polymer ?
#
loop_
_entity_poly.entity_id
_entity_poly.type
_entity_poly.pdbx_seq_one_letter_code
_entity_poly.pdbx_strand_id
1 'polypeptide(L)'
;MGKQGVMRKTGAAGHRDFAADEQDRGPGIPSLLTNNPKAGQWDGRKLSQGIVADYKQLVMTDGEGIRSSLYVSGCPFRCQGCYNSSIWDFKAGHPYTQELEDQIIRDLSLSYVQGITYLGGEPLLNTPMLLGLSKRIRQEFGQEKDIWCWTGYTWEELNRPGETPDKAELISYLDVLVDGRYLEDQKNSLLQFRGSSNQRIIDVPKSLETGQLVLWAKVHDQTRFIPETYSKNREQEQKRG
;
A
#
# COMPACT_ATOMS: atom_id res chain seq x y z
N MET A 1 -5.35 6.44 59.12
CA MET A 1 -4.27 6.11 58.16
C MET A 1 -4.89 5.51 56.90
N GLY A 2 -5.34 6.34 55.97
CA GLY A 2 -5.90 5.89 54.69
C GLY A 2 -4.79 5.82 53.64
N LYS A 3 -4.45 4.60 53.17
CA LYS A 3 -3.58 4.43 52.02
C LYS A 3 -4.39 4.70 50.75
N GLN A 4 -4.23 5.88 50.16
CA GLN A 4 -4.66 6.14 48.80
C GLN A 4 -3.77 5.33 47.85
N GLY A 5 -4.34 4.28 47.27
CA GLY A 5 -3.72 3.56 46.17
C GLY A 5 -3.73 4.44 44.93
N VAL A 6 -2.56 4.92 44.54
CA VAL A 6 -2.36 5.58 43.24
C VAL A 6 -2.62 4.53 42.16
N MET A 7 -3.78 4.61 41.49
CA MET A 7 -4.01 3.88 40.25
C MET A 7 -2.99 4.40 39.22
N ARG A 8 -1.93 3.62 38.99
CA ARG A 8 -1.10 3.79 37.80
C ARG A 8 -1.99 3.50 36.59
N LYS A 9 -2.38 4.55 35.86
CA LYS A 9 -2.82 4.41 34.47
C LYS A 9 -1.65 3.78 33.72
N THR A 10 -1.72 2.48 33.44
CA THR A 10 -0.87 1.83 32.46
C THR A 10 -1.26 2.41 31.10
N GLY A 11 -0.57 3.47 30.68
CA GLY A 11 -0.64 3.91 29.29
C GLY A 11 -0.24 2.72 28.42
N ALA A 12 -1.11 2.30 27.51
CA ALA A 12 -0.79 1.26 26.54
C ALA A 12 0.51 1.66 25.85
N ALA A 13 1.58 0.89 26.07
CA ALA A 13 2.84 1.10 25.39
C ALA A 13 2.56 1.04 23.88
N GLY A 14 2.82 2.13 23.16
CA GLY A 14 2.62 2.18 21.72
C GLY A 14 3.38 1.04 21.06
N HIS A 15 2.78 0.36 20.08
CA HIS A 15 3.41 -0.73 19.34
C HIS A 15 4.40 -0.22 18.28
N ARG A 16 5.10 0.87 18.59
CA ARG A 16 6.09 1.45 17.70
C ARG A 16 7.35 0.61 17.71
N ASP A 17 7.95 0.41 16.54
CA ASP A 17 9.26 -0.24 16.39
C ASP A 17 10.43 0.73 16.61
N PHE A 18 10.17 1.88 17.24
CA PHE A 18 11.14 2.95 17.48
C PHE A 18 10.78 3.78 18.72
N ALA A 19 11.80 4.39 19.34
CA ALA A 19 11.61 5.32 20.46
C ALA A 19 11.18 6.73 19.98
N ALA A 20 10.53 7.50 20.87
CA ALA A 20 9.91 8.78 20.50
C ALA A 20 10.90 9.89 20.10
N ASP A 21 12.15 9.78 20.53
CA ASP A 21 13.25 10.72 20.27
C ASP A 21 14.14 10.34 19.07
N GLU A 22 13.89 9.19 18.44
CA GLU A 22 14.65 8.76 17.27
C GLU A 22 14.37 9.61 16.03
N GLN A 23 15.44 10.08 15.40
CA GLN A 23 15.43 10.92 14.19
C GLN A 23 15.65 10.11 12.91
N ASP A 24 15.65 10.79 11.75
CA ASP A 24 15.92 10.23 10.41
C ASP A 24 14.94 9.14 9.96
N ARG A 25 13.68 9.30 10.35
CA ARG A 25 12.57 8.40 10.03
C ARG A 25 11.58 9.06 9.08
N GLY A 26 10.55 8.31 8.69
CA GLY A 26 9.41 8.79 7.91
C GLY A 26 8.75 10.06 8.45
N PRO A 27 7.81 10.66 7.70
CA PRO A 27 7.04 11.81 8.17
C PRO A 27 6.38 11.50 9.52
N GLY A 28 6.15 12.53 10.33
CA GLY A 28 5.47 12.37 11.62
C GLY A 28 4.08 11.77 11.43
N ILE A 29 3.81 10.64 12.09
CA ILE A 29 2.52 9.95 12.02
C ILE A 29 1.73 10.19 13.31
N PRO A 30 0.48 10.70 13.23
CA PRO A 30 -0.37 10.97 14.39
C PRO A 30 -1.00 9.70 14.99
N SER A 31 -0.23 8.62 15.17
CA SER A 31 -0.70 7.35 15.71
C SER A 31 0.39 6.64 16.52
N LEU A 32 0.04 6.13 17.71
CA LEU A 32 0.94 5.31 18.54
C LEU A 32 1.06 3.85 18.08
N LEU A 33 0.26 3.44 17.09
CA LEU A 33 0.27 2.10 16.51
C LEU A 33 1.17 2.01 15.27
N THR A 34 1.28 3.13 14.54
CA THR A 34 1.84 3.15 13.19
C THR A 34 3.36 3.36 13.20
N ASN A 35 4.05 2.55 12.42
CA ASN A 35 5.49 2.44 12.37
C ASN A 35 6.15 3.30 11.28
N ASN A 36 7.42 3.66 11.49
CA ASN A 36 8.22 4.45 10.56
C ASN A 36 9.65 3.91 10.47
N PRO A 37 10.05 3.30 9.35
CA PRO A 37 11.41 2.77 9.22
C PRO A 37 12.42 3.90 8.99
N LYS A 38 13.66 3.66 9.44
CA LYS A 38 14.85 4.32 8.87
C LYS A 38 15.14 3.72 7.49
N ALA A 39 15.92 4.44 6.69
CA ALA A 39 16.37 3.93 5.40
C ALA A 39 17.03 2.56 5.55
N GLY A 40 16.55 1.57 4.80
CA GLY A 40 17.09 0.20 4.81
C GLY A 40 16.78 -0.63 6.08
N GLN A 41 16.04 -0.09 7.05
CA GLN A 41 15.68 -0.83 8.27
C GLN A 41 14.84 -2.08 7.96
N TRP A 42 13.91 -1.95 7.01
CA TRP A 42 13.09 -3.07 6.55
C TRP A 42 13.58 -3.53 5.18
N ASP A 43 14.19 -4.71 5.15
CA ASP A 43 14.71 -5.35 3.95
C ASP A 43 13.74 -6.44 3.48
N GLY A 44 13.09 -6.22 2.34
CA GLY A 44 12.11 -7.16 1.78
C GLY A 44 12.70 -8.53 1.47
N ARG A 45 13.99 -8.61 1.16
CA ARG A 45 14.70 -9.87 0.91
C ARG A 45 14.85 -10.74 2.16
N LYS A 46 14.67 -10.14 3.35
CA LYS A 46 14.69 -10.84 4.65
C LYS A 46 13.30 -11.04 5.22
N LEU A 47 12.38 -10.10 4.97
CA LEU A 47 11.04 -10.11 5.55
C LEU A 47 10.04 -10.90 4.71
N SER A 48 10.11 -10.79 3.37
CA SER A 48 9.20 -11.50 2.48
C SER A 48 9.21 -13.00 2.75
N GLN A 49 8.03 -13.61 2.75
CA GLN A 49 7.86 -15.06 2.92
C GLN A 49 7.35 -15.73 1.63
N GLY A 50 7.27 -14.99 0.52
CA GLY A 50 6.65 -15.48 -0.71
C GLY A 50 5.19 -15.85 -0.52
N ILE A 51 4.46 -15.06 0.28
CA ILE A 51 3.04 -15.27 0.61
C ILE A 51 2.23 -14.11 0.03
N VAL A 52 1.10 -14.46 -0.57
CA VAL A 52 0.06 -13.53 -1.00
C VAL A 52 -1.21 -13.82 -0.24
N ALA A 53 -1.90 -12.75 0.15
CA ALA A 53 -3.16 -12.84 0.85
C ALA A 53 -4.30 -13.20 -0.10
N ASP A 54 -4.30 -12.62 -1.29
CA ASP A 54 -5.37 -12.77 -2.27
C ASP A 54 -4.91 -12.36 -3.67
N TYR A 55 -5.61 -12.87 -4.68
CA TYR A 55 -5.50 -12.43 -6.07
C TYR A 55 -6.90 -12.25 -6.65
N LYS A 56 -7.18 -11.04 -7.16
CA LYS A 56 -8.49 -10.69 -7.72
C LYS A 56 -8.37 -10.28 -9.17
N GLN A 57 -9.29 -10.82 -9.97
CA GLN A 57 -9.44 -10.49 -11.38
C GLN A 57 -10.53 -9.43 -11.55
N LEU A 58 -10.43 -8.63 -12.62
CA LEU A 58 -11.46 -7.70 -13.08
C LEU A 58 -11.88 -6.65 -12.03
N VAL A 59 -10.91 -6.07 -11.34
CA VAL A 59 -11.10 -5.03 -10.32
C VAL A 59 -11.05 -3.64 -10.96
N MET A 60 -11.97 -2.74 -10.57
CA MET A 60 -12.02 -1.36 -11.07
C MET A 60 -11.78 -0.30 -9.97
N THR A 61 -11.56 -0.73 -8.73
CA THR A 61 -11.35 0.16 -7.57
C THR A 61 -9.88 0.39 -7.26
N ASP A 62 -9.00 -0.43 -7.80
CA ASP A 62 -7.58 -0.50 -7.40
C ASP A 62 -6.68 0.17 -8.47
N GLY A 63 -7.23 1.14 -9.22
CA GLY A 63 -6.55 1.91 -10.26
C GLY A 63 -7.45 2.16 -11.48
N GLU A 64 -6.91 2.83 -12.50
CA GLU A 64 -7.64 3.09 -13.75
C GLU A 64 -7.88 1.80 -14.56
N GLY A 65 -9.06 1.69 -15.18
CA GLY A 65 -9.42 0.57 -16.05
C GLY A 65 -9.85 -0.70 -15.31
N ILE A 66 -9.99 -1.80 -16.06
CA ILE A 66 -10.20 -3.13 -15.50
C ILE A 66 -8.83 -3.73 -15.19
N ARG A 67 -8.61 -4.17 -13.95
CA ARG A 67 -7.28 -4.56 -13.47
C ARG A 67 -7.28 -5.93 -12.83
N SER A 68 -6.12 -6.55 -12.83
CA SER A 68 -5.79 -7.59 -11.86
C SER A 68 -5.22 -6.96 -10.59
N SER A 69 -5.47 -7.57 -9.43
CA SER A 69 -5.06 -7.02 -8.13
C SER A 69 -4.41 -8.11 -7.30
N LEU A 70 -3.13 -7.93 -7.00
CA LEU A 70 -2.33 -8.86 -6.21
C LEU A 70 -2.13 -8.28 -4.80
N TYR A 71 -2.71 -8.96 -3.81
CA TYR A 71 -2.62 -8.58 -2.41
C TYR A 71 -1.48 -9.37 -1.77
N VAL A 72 -0.34 -8.74 -1.56
CA VAL A 72 0.81 -9.37 -0.88
C VAL A 72 0.62 -9.39 0.64
N SER A 73 1.34 -10.26 1.33
CA SER A 73 1.26 -10.37 2.79
C SER A 73 2.45 -9.73 3.50
N GLY A 74 2.20 -9.25 4.71
CA GLY A 74 3.20 -8.62 5.57
C GLY A 74 3.22 -7.10 5.43
N CYS A 75 2.94 -6.41 6.54
CA CYS A 75 3.01 -4.96 6.60
C CYS A 75 3.38 -4.50 8.01
N PRO A 76 4.65 -4.14 8.24
CA PRO A 76 5.08 -3.64 9.54
C PRO A 76 4.59 -2.21 9.82
N PHE A 77 4.02 -1.48 8.85
CA PHE A 77 3.51 -0.12 9.08
C PHE A 77 2.41 -0.05 10.12
N ARG A 78 1.51 -1.04 10.20
CA ARG A 78 0.44 -1.07 11.21
C ARG A 78 -0.36 0.24 11.31
N CYS A 79 -0.82 0.75 10.17
CA CYS A 79 -1.64 1.96 10.12
C CYS A 79 -2.88 1.82 11.02
N GLN A 80 -3.17 2.81 11.87
CA GLN A 80 -4.41 2.81 12.64
C GLN A 80 -5.61 2.85 11.68
N GLY A 81 -6.59 1.96 11.87
CA GLY A 81 -7.73 1.85 10.96
C GLY A 81 -7.42 1.20 9.61
N CYS A 82 -6.26 0.53 9.45
CA CYS A 82 -5.90 -0.15 8.21
C CYS A 82 -6.97 -1.18 7.78
N TYR A 83 -7.47 -1.03 6.56
CA TYR A 83 -8.43 -1.98 5.97
C TYR A 83 -7.87 -3.41 5.85
N ASN A 84 -6.56 -3.53 5.66
CA ASN A 84 -5.84 -4.80 5.45
C ASN A 84 -5.09 -5.25 6.71
N SER A 85 -5.60 -4.96 7.91
CA SER A 85 -4.91 -5.32 9.16
C SER A 85 -4.75 -6.83 9.37
N SER A 86 -5.61 -7.64 8.77
CA SER A 86 -5.53 -9.12 8.81
C SER A 86 -4.28 -9.68 8.13
N ILE A 87 -3.63 -8.91 7.26
CA ILE A 87 -2.49 -9.35 6.45
C ILE A 87 -1.20 -8.59 6.81
N TRP A 88 -1.14 -8.01 8.01
CA TRP A 88 0.10 -7.46 8.58
C TRP A 88 1.15 -8.54 8.85
N ASP A 89 0.72 -9.79 9.10
CA ASP A 89 1.62 -10.93 9.22
C ASP A 89 2.08 -11.37 7.82
N PHE A 90 3.39 -11.52 7.65
CA PHE A 90 3.98 -12.02 6.41
C PHE A 90 3.57 -13.47 6.08
N LYS A 91 2.98 -14.20 7.02
CA LYS A 91 2.48 -15.58 6.83
C LYS A 91 0.97 -15.66 6.58
N ALA A 92 0.25 -14.54 6.54
CA ALA A 92 -1.20 -14.53 6.34
C ALA A 92 -1.54 -14.72 4.86
N GLY A 93 -1.96 -15.92 4.45
CA GLY A 93 -2.40 -16.20 3.07
C GLY A 93 -1.86 -17.51 2.54
N HIS A 94 -1.50 -17.53 1.27
CA HIS A 94 -1.04 -18.71 0.54
C HIS A 94 0.29 -18.45 -0.19
N PRO A 95 1.09 -19.49 -0.44
CA PRO A 95 2.31 -19.36 -1.23
C PRO A 95 2.07 -18.74 -2.60
N TYR A 96 2.94 -17.83 -3.00
CA TYR A 96 3.05 -17.40 -4.39
C TYR A 96 3.79 -18.48 -5.18
N THR A 97 3.12 -19.02 -6.19
CA THR A 97 3.63 -20.13 -6.99
C THR A 97 3.73 -19.75 -8.46
N GLN A 98 4.46 -20.56 -9.22
CA GLN A 98 4.55 -20.40 -10.67
C GLN A 98 3.16 -20.48 -11.33
N GLU A 99 2.28 -21.35 -10.83
CA GLU A 99 0.92 -21.51 -11.36
C GLU A 99 0.08 -20.23 -11.17
N LEU A 100 0.22 -19.55 -10.02
CA LEU A 100 -0.42 -18.27 -9.78
C LEU A 100 0.15 -17.18 -10.70
N GLU A 101 1.47 -17.13 -10.87
CA GLU A 101 2.11 -16.19 -11.80
C GLU A 101 1.62 -16.40 -13.24
N ASP A 102 1.57 -17.65 -13.71
CA ASP A 102 1.06 -17.98 -15.03
C ASP A 102 -0.42 -17.62 -15.17
N GLN A 103 -1.21 -17.73 -14.09
CA GLN A 103 -2.59 -17.26 -14.09
C GLN A 103 -2.68 -15.75 -14.23
N ILE A 104 -1.87 -14.99 -13.49
CA ILE A 104 -1.78 -13.53 -13.59
C ILE A 104 -1.49 -13.12 -15.03
N ILE A 105 -0.49 -13.73 -15.65
CA ILE A 105 -0.11 -13.42 -17.03
C ILE A 105 -1.22 -13.74 -18.03
N ARG A 106 -1.89 -14.90 -17.89
CA ARG A 106 -3.06 -15.24 -18.72
C ARG A 106 -4.17 -14.19 -18.60
N ASP A 107 -4.46 -13.75 -17.38
CA ASP A 107 -5.50 -12.74 -17.16
C ASP A 107 -5.11 -11.38 -17.74
N LEU A 108 -3.85 -10.98 -17.60
CA LEU A 108 -3.33 -9.75 -18.20
C LEU A 108 -3.33 -9.78 -19.73
N SER A 109 -3.25 -10.95 -20.36
CA SER A 109 -3.31 -11.08 -21.82
C SER A 109 -4.67 -10.70 -22.42
N LEU A 110 -5.73 -10.64 -21.60
CA LEU A 110 -7.05 -10.21 -22.04
C LEU A 110 -7.00 -8.73 -22.46
N SER A 111 -7.49 -8.43 -23.66
CA SER A 111 -7.37 -7.09 -24.26
C SER A 111 -8.09 -5.98 -23.49
N TYR A 112 -9.12 -6.32 -22.73
CA TYR A 112 -9.88 -5.39 -21.89
C TYR A 112 -9.29 -5.20 -20.49
N VAL A 113 -8.28 -5.98 -20.11
CA VAL A 113 -7.55 -5.79 -18.84
C VAL A 113 -6.44 -4.77 -19.10
N GLN A 114 -6.49 -3.63 -18.41
CA GLN A 114 -5.52 -2.55 -18.58
C GLN A 114 -4.17 -2.88 -17.93
N GLY A 115 -4.16 -3.58 -16.81
CA GLY A 115 -2.92 -3.86 -16.09
C GLY A 115 -3.12 -4.50 -14.73
N ILE A 116 -2.10 -4.41 -13.88
CA ILE A 116 -2.07 -4.99 -12.55
C ILE A 116 -1.83 -3.94 -11.47
N THR A 117 -2.35 -4.19 -10.29
CA THR A 117 -2.03 -3.42 -9.08
C THR A 117 -1.40 -4.32 -8.02
N TYR A 118 -0.29 -3.87 -7.45
CA TYR A 118 0.33 -4.44 -6.26
C TYR A 118 -0.16 -3.70 -5.02
N LEU A 119 -0.82 -4.41 -4.12
CA LEU A 119 -1.37 -3.86 -2.88
C LEU A 119 -1.41 -4.92 -1.77
N GLY A 120 -2.26 -4.74 -0.76
CA GLY A 120 -2.43 -5.66 0.35
C GLY A 120 -1.69 -5.20 1.59
N GLY A 121 -0.63 -5.93 1.94
CA GLY A 121 0.32 -5.58 2.98
C GLY A 121 1.25 -4.46 2.52
N GLU A 122 2.56 -4.70 2.48
CA GLU A 122 3.53 -3.76 1.92
C GLU A 122 4.25 -4.36 0.69
N PRO A 123 3.84 -3.99 -0.53
CA PRO A 123 4.48 -4.43 -1.77
C PRO A 123 5.99 -4.20 -1.82
N LEU A 124 6.50 -3.07 -1.31
CA LEU A 124 7.94 -2.79 -1.35
C LEU A 124 8.76 -3.59 -0.32
N LEU A 125 8.11 -4.46 0.45
CA LEU A 125 8.75 -5.51 1.26
C LEU A 125 8.57 -6.92 0.67
N ASN A 126 7.93 -7.04 -0.49
CA ASN A 126 7.74 -8.28 -1.24
C ASN A 126 8.44 -8.22 -2.62
N THR A 127 9.47 -7.39 -2.73
CA THR A 127 10.33 -7.23 -3.91
C THR A 127 10.89 -8.54 -4.49
N PRO A 128 11.28 -9.59 -3.72
CA PRO A 128 11.85 -10.81 -4.33
C PRO A 128 10.88 -11.49 -5.31
N MET A 129 9.59 -11.43 -5.02
CA MET A 129 8.52 -11.97 -5.84
C MET A 129 8.07 -10.97 -6.91
N LEU A 130 7.80 -9.72 -6.50
CA LEU A 130 7.23 -8.72 -7.40
C LEU A 130 8.19 -8.29 -8.51
N LEU A 131 9.51 -8.35 -8.29
CA LEU A 131 10.50 -8.10 -9.34
C LEU A 131 10.42 -9.14 -10.46
N GLY A 132 10.23 -10.43 -10.10
CA GLY A 132 10.07 -11.51 -11.08
C GLY A 132 8.84 -11.28 -11.95
N LEU A 133 7.69 -11.04 -11.30
CA LEU A 133 6.43 -10.75 -11.97
C LEU A 133 6.51 -9.49 -12.84
N SER A 134 7.08 -8.39 -12.32
CA SER A 134 7.21 -7.13 -13.06
C SER A 134 8.06 -7.29 -14.32
N LYS A 135 9.20 -7.99 -14.21
CA LYS A 135 10.06 -8.31 -15.36
C LYS A 135 9.32 -9.12 -16.41
N ARG A 136 8.57 -10.14 -15.98
CA ARG A 136 7.79 -10.98 -16.88
C ARG A 136 6.68 -10.20 -17.58
N ILE A 137 5.96 -9.34 -16.87
CA ILE A 137 4.94 -8.45 -17.46
C ILE A 137 5.57 -7.57 -18.53
N ARG A 138 6.72 -6.93 -18.26
CA ARG A 138 7.42 -6.13 -19.27
C ARG A 138 7.94 -6.95 -20.44
N GLN A 139 8.38 -8.18 -20.21
CA GLN A 139 8.84 -9.07 -21.27
C GLN A 139 7.71 -9.49 -22.21
N GLU A 140 6.53 -9.79 -21.67
CA GLU A 140 5.40 -10.32 -22.44
C GLU A 140 4.53 -9.22 -23.06
N PHE A 141 4.39 -8.07 -22.40
CA PHE A 141 3.45 -7.01 -22.80
C PHE A 141 4.10 -5.64 -23.02
N GLY A 142 5.41 -5.49 -22.77
CA GLY A 142 6.07 -4.20 -22.84
C GLY A 142 5.42 -3.16 -21.92
N GLN A 143 4.98 -2.05 -22.51
CA GLN A 143 4.29 -0.95 -21.82
C GLN A 143 2.77 -0.97 -22.04
N GLU A 144 2.22 -2.02 -22.67
CA GLU A 144 0.77 -2.11 -22.93
C GLU A 144 -0.05 -2.38 -21.66
N LYS A 145 0.58 -2.97 -20.64
CA LYS A 145 -0.04 -3.26 -19.34
C LYS A 145 0.61 -2.41 -18.27
N ASP A 146 -0.17 -1.52 -17.66
CA ASP A 146 0.35 -0.64 -16.62
C ASP A 146 0.46 -1.37 -15.26
N ILE A 147 1.47 -1.00 -14.48
CA ILE A 147 1.73 -1.55 -13.16
C ILE A 147 1.55 -0.45 -12.12
N TRP A 148 0.53 -0.61 -11.30
CA TRP A 148 0.26 0.27 -10.16
C TRP A 148 0.78 -0.37 -8.87
N CYS A 149 1.18 0.43 -7.90
CA CYS A 149 1.60 -0.06 -6.59
C CYS A 149 1.11 0.88 -5.49
N TRP A 150 0.56 0.32 -4.40
CA TRP A 150 0.33 1.05 -3.16
C TRP A 150 1.46 0.78 -2.19
N THR A 151 1.84 1.79 -1.41
CA THR A 151 2.88 1.63 -0.40
C THR A 151 2.65 2.57 0.77
N GLY A 152 3.01 2.13 1.99
CA GLY A 152 3.06 2.99 3.16
C GLY A 152 4.26 3.95 3.15
N TYR A 153 5.29 3.68 2.35
CA TYR A 153 6.42 4.59 2.19
C TYR A 153 5.99 5.83 1.42
N THR A 154 6.62 6.96 1.72
CA THR A 154 6.60 8.13 0.85
C THR A 154 7.69 8.03 -0.22
N TRP A 155 7.50 8.70 -1.36
CA TRP A 155 8.51 8.84 -2.41
C TRP A 155 9.86 9.31 -1.84
N GLU A 156 9.83 10.27 -0.92
CA GLU A 156 11.03 10.80 -0.28
C GLU A 156 11.69 9.75 0.62
N GLU A 157 10.94 8.87 1.29
CA GLU A 157 11.49 7.73 2.01
C GLU A 157 12.19 6.73 1.09
N LEU A 158 11.58 6.43 -0.06
CA LEU A 158 12.11 5.46 -1.03
C LEU A 158 13.39 5.92 -1.72
N ASN A 159 13.66 7.23 -1.72
CA ASN A 159 14.84 7.84 -2.33
C ASN A 159 15.92 8.25 -1.31
N ARG A 160 15.80 7.84 -0.03
CA ARG A 160 16.81 8.18 0.99
C ARG A 160 18.12 7.45 0.78
N PRO A 161 19.26 8.08 1.10
CA PRO A 161 20.53 7.36 1.21
C PRO A 161 20.43 6.19 2.18
N GLY A 162 20.90 5.02 1.77
CA GLY A 162 20.89 3.79 2.58
C GLY A 162 19.63 2.94 2.42
N GLU A 163 18.65 3.35 1.61
CA GLU A 163 17.51 2.51 1.29
C GLU A 163 17.91 1.32 0.41
N THR A 164 17.14 0.23 0.45
CA THR A 164 17.53 -1.00 -0.24
C THR A 164 17.33 -0.90 -1.77
N PRO A 165 18.30 -1.36 -2.58
CA PRO A 165 18.29 -1.14 -4.03
C PRO A 165 17.17 -1.89 -4.77
N ASP A 166 16.66 -2.99 -4.20
CA ASP A 166 15.55 -3.76 -4.72
C ASP A 166 14.23 -2.98 -4.74
N LYS A 167 14.04 -2.01 -3.83
CA LYS A 167 12.87 -1.12 -3.88
C LYS A 167 12.96 -0.18 -5.07
N ALA A 168 14.13 0.43 -5.29
CA ALA A 168 14.37 1.30 -6.45
C ALA A 168 14.24 0.52 -7.78
N GLU A 169 14.74 -0.72 -7.81
CA GLU A 169 14.55 -1.61 -8.96
C GLU A 169 13.08 -1.88 -9.22
N LEU A 170 12.29 -2.22 -8.19
CA LEU A 170 10.85 -2.47 -8.37
C LEU A 170 10.13 -1.21 -8.85
N ILE A 171 10.45 -0.05 -8.28
CA ILE A 171 9.88 1.25 -8.69
C ILE A 171 10.15 1.53 -10.16
N SER A 172 11.31 1.16 -10.70
CA SER A 172 11.63 1.37 -12.12
C SER A 172 10.71 0.62 -13.09
N TYR A 173 9.97 -0.38 -12.61
CA TYR A 173 8.97 -1.10 -13.39
C TYR A 173 7.55 -0.54 -13.25
N LEU A 174 7.30 0.37 -12.31
CA LEU A 174 5.96 0.90 -12.04
C LEU A 174 5.61 2.05 -12.97
N ASP A 175 4.32 2.19 -13.27
CA ASP A 175 3.76 3.35 -13.97
C ASP A 175 3.14 4.35 -12.98
N VAL A 176 2.47 3.83 -11.96
CA VAL A 176 1.78 4.64 -10.95
C VAL A 176 2.07 4.12 -9.54
N LEU A 177 2.44 5.04 -8.64
CA LEU A 177 2.65 4.74 -7.23
C LEU A 177 1.66 5.54 -6.39
N VAL A 178 0.89 4.87 -5.55
CA VAL A 178 0.11 5.50 -4.49
C VAL A 178 0.90 5.40 -3.19
N ASP A 179 1.40 6.54 -2.72
CA ASP A 179 2.37 6.59 -1.64
C ASP A 179 1.80 7.12 -0.33
N GLY A 180 2.50 6.82 0.76
CA GLY A 180 2.18 7.28 2.10
C GLY A 180 1.28 6.32 2.90
N ARG A 181 1.53 6.27 4.21
CA ARG A 181 0.69 5.53 5.16
C ARG A 181 -0.74 6.05 5.14
N TYR A 182 -1.68 5.15 5.39
CA TYR A 182 -3.04 5.53 5.71
C TYR A 182 -3.11 6.24 7.07
N LEU A 183 -3.78 7.39 7.10
CA LEU A 183 -4.01 8.20 8.29
C LEU A 183 -5.51 8.30 8.56
N GLU A 184 -5.98 7.73 9.67
CA GLU A 184 -7.41 7.69 10.03
C GLU A 184 -8.02 9.09 10.20
N ASP A 185 -7.26 10.03 10.77
CA ASP A 185 -7.68 11.43 10.95
C ASP A 185 -7.80 12.21 9.62
N GLN A 186 -7.20 11.68 8.56
CA GLN A 186 -7.25 12.23 7.21
C GLN A 186 -8.08 11.37 6.25
N LYS A 187 -8.84 10.40 6.79
CA LYS A 187 -9.71 9.52 6.00
C LYS A 187 -10.69 10.34 5.17
N ASN A 188 -10.73 10.07 3.87
CA ASN A 188 -11.68 10.74 2.98
C ASN A 188 -12.11 9.82 1.84
N SER A 189 -13.39 9.42 1.85
CA SER A 189 -13.97 8.50 0.86
C SER A 189 -14.29 9.15 -0.50
N LEU A 190 -14.10 10.46 -0.64
CA LEU A 190 -14.29 11.17 -1.90
C LEU A 190 -13.03 11.15 -2.76
N LEU A 191 -11.90 10.72 -2.21
CA LEU A 191 -10.62 10.70 -2.92
C LEU A 191 -10.58 9.55 -3.93
N GLN A 192 -10.04 9.83 -5.10
CA GLN A 192 -9.78 8.82 -6.11
C GLN A 192 -8.64 7.91 -5.64
N PHE A 193 -8.88 6.59 -5.62
CA PHE A 193 -7.87 5.55 -5.40
C PHE A 193 -7.04 5.67 -4.11
N ARG A 194 -7.47 6.44 -3.10
CA ARG A 194 -6.72 6.53 -1.83
C ARG A 194 -7.63 6.76 -0.65
N GLY A 195 -7.20 6.27 0.50
CA GLY A 195 -8.00 6.25 1.71
C GLY A 195 -7.88 7.52 2.55
N SER A 196 -6.74 8.22 2.45
CA SER A 196 -6.46 9.42 3.25
C SER A 196 -5.80 10.53 2.43
N SER A 197 -6.05 11.79 2.81
CA SER A 197 -5.64 12.97 2.02
C SER A 197 -4.13 13.23 1.97
N ASN A 198 -3.34 12.62 2.85
CA ASN A 198 -1.89 12.69 2.79
C ASN A 198 -1.29 11.82 1.68
N GLN A 199 -2.04 10.83 1.17
CA GLN A 199 -1.55 9.94 0.14
C GLN A 199 -1.54 10.64 -1.22
N ARG A 200 -0.51 10.37 -2.03
CA ARG A 200 -0.35 10.97 -3.36
C ARG A 200 -0.36 9.88 -4.41
N ILE A 201 -0.87 10.20 -5.59
CA ILE A 201 -0.79 9.34 -6.77
C ILE A 201 0.27 9.93 -7.68
N ILE A 202 1.34 9.17 -7.91
CA ILE A 202 2.58 9.63 -8.54
C ILE A 202 2.70 8.99 -9.92
N ASP A 203 3.08 9.80 -10.89
CA ASP A 203 3.52 9.35 -12.21
C ASP A 203 5.00 8.93 -12.10
N VAL A 204 5.23 7.63 -12.05
CA VAL A 204 6.57 7.09 -11.76
C VAL A 204 7.55 7.36 -12.91
N PRO A 205 7.23 7.07 -14.18
CA PRO A 205 8.14 7.33 -15.30
C PRO A 205 8.57 8.79 -15.37
N LYS A 206 7.61 9.73 -15.25
CA LYS A 206 7.92 11.16 -15.32
C LYS A 206 8.69 11.66 -14.10
N SER A 207 8.44 11.06 -12.93
CA SER A 207 9.20 11.38 -11.72
C SER A 207 10.66 10.92 -11.82
N LEU A 208 10.89 9.74 -12.40
CA LEU A 208 12.24 9.21 -12.64
C LEU A 208 12.98 10.01 -13.73
N GLU A 209 12.30 10.38 -14.81
CA GLU A 209 12.89 11.16 -15.91
C GLU A 209 13.34 12.56 -15.44
N THR A 210 12.51 13.23 -14.65
CA THR A 210 12.78 14.61 -14.20
C THR A 210 13.63 14.68 -12.94
N GLY A 211 13.77 13.56 -12.21
CA GLY A 211 14.39 13.54 -10.88
C GLY A 211 13.60 14.29 -9.81
N GLN A 212 12.35 14.65 -10.09
CA GLN A 212 11.44 15.35 -9.18
C GLN A 212 10.13 14.60 -9.07
N LEU A 213 9.43 14.70 -7.94
CA LEU A 213 8.13 14.08 -7.79
C LEU A 213 7.11 14.76 -8.71
N VAL A 214 6.48 13.96 -9.58
CA VAL A 214 5.41 14.40 -10.47
C VAL A 214 4.13 13.66 -10.14
N LEU A 215 3.08 14.43 -9.83
CA LEU A 215 1.75 13.87 -9.55
C LEU A 215 1.09 13.36 -10.83
N TRP A 216 0.33 12.28 -10.70
CA TRP A 216 -0.42 11.69 -11.79
C TRP A 216 -1.48 12.67 -12.31
N ALA A 217 -1.43 13.01 -13.60
CA ALA A 217 -2.22 14.10 -14.16
C ALA A 217 -3.73 13.83 -14.19
N LYS A 218 -4.15 12.57 -14.05
CA LYS A 218 -5.55 12.14 -14.11
C LYS A 218 -6.25 12.11 -12.75
N VAL A 219 -5.60 12.57 -11.67
CA VAL A 219 -6.24 12.64 -10.35
C VAL A 219 -7.50 13.50 -10.44
N HIS A 220 -8.64 12.90 -10.11
CA HIS A 220 -9.94 13.54 -10.12
C HIS A 220 -10.75 13.11 -8.90
N ASP A 221 -10.56 13.83 -7.79
CA ASP A 221 -11.30 13.58 -6.56
C ASP A 221 -12.73 14.11 -6.66
N GLN A 222 -13.66 13.41 -6.03
CA GLN A 222 -15.03 13.91 -5.88
C GLN A 222 -15.03 15.10 -4.90
N THR A 223 -15.84 16.12 -5.21
CA THR A 223 -15.92 17.33 -4.37
C THR A 223 -17.11 17.32 -3.41
N ARG A 224 -18.03 16.36 -3.57
CA ARG A 224 -19.20 16.22 -2.70
C ARG A 224 -19.67 14.77 -2.62
N PHE A 225 -20.24 14.43 -1.47
CA PHE A 225 -20.99 13.19 -1.31
C PHE A 225 -22.34 13.32 -2.02
N ILE A 226 -22.80 12.25 -2.68
CA ILE A 226 -24.11 12.19 -3.35
C ILE A 226 -24.98 11.14 -2.63
N PRO A 227 -25.80 11.55 -1.64
CA PRO A 227 -26.58 10.63 -0.81
C PRO A 227 -27.59 9.78 -1.59
N GLU A 228 -28.17 10.34 -2.65
CA GLU A 228 -29.31 9.75 -3.35
C GLU A 228 -28.98 8.42 -4.05
N THR A 229 -27.70 8.19 -4.35
CA THR A 229 -27.17 7.01 -5.04
C THR A 229 -26.60 5.96 -4.07
N TYR A 230 -26.03 6.37 -2.94
CA TYR A 230 -25.25 5.47 -2.06
C TYR A 230 -25.86 5.23 -0.67
N SER A 231 -26.87 6.01 -0.26
CA SER A 231 -27.43 5.94 1.10
C SER A 231 -28.67 5.07 1.25
N LYS A 232 -29.23 4.47 0.20
CA LYS A 232 -30.47 3.68 0.34
C LYS A 232 -30.35 2.48 1.29
N ASN A 233 -29.15 1.98 1.60
CA ASN A 233 -28.95 0.82 2.47
C ASN A 233 -28.05 1.04 3.72
N ARG A 234 -27.31 2.16 3.86
CA ARG A 234 -26.38 2.31 5.01
C ARG A 234 -27.07 2.67 6.32
N GLU A 235 -28.20 3.38 6.29
CA GLU A 235 -28.96 3.70 7.50
C GLU A 235 -29.71 2.50 8.08
N GLN A 236 -29.98 1.46 7.29
CA GLN A 236 -30.66 0.25 7.74
C GLN A 236 -29.70 -0.75 8.42
N GLU A 237 -28.43 -0.77 8.01
CA GLU A 237 -27.40 -1.64 8.62
C GLU A 237 -26.90 -1.10 9.97
N GLN A 238 -26.80 0.23 10.14
CA GLN A 238 -26.42 0.84 11.43
C GLN A 238 -27.51 0.72 12.52
N LYS A 239 -28.76 0.46 12.15
CA LYS A 239 -29.86 0.21 13.10
C LYS A 239 -30.02 -1.26 13.50
N ARG A 240 -29.22 -2.16 12.92
CA ARG A 240 -29.24 -3.61 13.16
C ARG A 240 -28.05 -4.13 13.98
N GLY A 241 -27.15 -3.24 14.42
CA GLY A 241 -26.06 -3.54 15.34
C GLY A 241 -26.40 -3.21 16.78
#